data_AF-A0A379T1S6-F1
#
_entry.id   AF-A0A379T1S6-F1
#
_cell.length_a   1.000
_cell.length_b   1.000
_cell.length_c   1.000
_cell.angle_alpha   90.00
_cell.angle_beta   90.00
_cell.angle_gamma   90.00
#
_symmetry.space_group_name_H-M   'P 1'
#
loop_
_entity.id
_entity.type
_entity.pdbx_description
1 polymer ?
#
loop_
_entity_poly.entity_id
_entity_poly.type
_entity_poly.pdbx_seq_one_letter_code
_entity_poly.pdbx_strand_id
1 'polypeptide(L)'
;MGPLTGFAMNPVRDFGPKMFAGLAGWGEIAFTGGRDIPYFLVPLFGPIVGAILGAFAYRKFIGRHLPCDTCVVEEKDSTATTQQNASL
;
A
#
# COMPACT_ATOMS: atom_id res chain seq x y z
N MET A 1 1.61 -20.11 -9.35
CA MET A 1 0.54 -19.88 -8.34
C MET A 1 1.18 -19.76 -6.99
N GLY A 2 0.84 -18.73 -6.20
CA GLY A 2 1.44 -18.49 -4.88
C GLY A 2 0.80 -19.38 -3.84
N PRO A 3 1.42 -20.50 -3.43
CA PRO A 3 0.72 -21.60 -2.75
C PRO A 3 0.17 -21.23 -1.38
N LEU A 4 0.70 -20.16 -0.78
CA LEU A 4 0.35 -19.71 0.57
C LEU A 4 -0.87 -18.78 0.58
N THR A 5 -0.89 -17.74 -0.27
CA THR A 5 -1.87 -16.65 -0.19
C THR A 5 -2.41 -16.18 -1.54
N GLY A 6 -2.13 -16.90 -2.63
CA GLY A 6 -2.63 -16.55 -3.97
C GLY A 6 -2.00 -15.29 -4.60
N PHE A 7 -0.90 -14.78 -4.03
CA PHE A 7 -0.23 -13.52 -4.44
C PHE A 7 -1.19 -12.33 -4.52
N ALA A 8 -1.91 -12.06 -3.44
CA ALA A 8 -2.88 -10.97 -3.43
C ALA A 8 -2.24 -9.61 -3.79
N MET A 9 -1.12 -9.24 -3.15
CA MET A 9 -0.17 -8.12 -3.41
C MET A 9 -0.72 -6.71 -3.73
N ASN A 10 -2.00 -6.58 -4.00
CA ASN A 10 -2.71 -5.37 -4.39
C ASN A 10 -4.07 -5.42 -3.68
N PRO A 11 -4.37 -4.46 -2.81
CA PRO A 11 -5.63 -4.43 -2.06
C PRO A 11 -6.88 -4.42 -2.96
N VAL A 12 -6.87 -3.65 -4.06
CA VAL A 12 -8.02 -3.52 -4.97
C VAL A 12 -8.26 -4.81 -5.74
N ARG A 13 -7.18 -5.52 -6.10
CA ARG A 13 -7.24 -6.81 -6.81
C ARG A 13 -7.95 -7.89 -5.99
N ASP A 14 -7.90 -7.80 -4.66
CA ASP A 14 -8.53 -8.77 -3.76
C ASP A 14 -9.91 -8.30 -3.28
N PHE A 15 -10.04 -7.04 -2.85
CA PHE A 15 -11.26 -6.54 -2.24
C PHE A 15 -12.41 -6.37 -3.24
N GLY A 16 -12.15 -5.86 -4.45
CA GLY A 16 -13.18 -5.64 -5.48
C GLY A 16 -13.91 -6.94 -5.85
N PRO A 17 -13.19 -8.01 -6.25
CA PRO A 17 -13.79 -9.31 -6.53
C PRO A 17 -14.50 -9.92 -5.32
N LYS A 18 -14.02 -9.71 -4.08
CA LYS A 18 -14.71 -10.19 -2.86
C LYS A 18 -16.03 -9.48 -2.60
N MET A 19 -16.09 -8.16 -2.81
CA MET A 19 -17.35 -7.43 -2.74
C MET A 19 -18.36 -7.96 -3.75
N PHE A 20 -17.92 -8.16 -4.99
CA PHE A 20 -18.77 -8.75 -6.03
C PHE A 20 -19.25 -10.15 -5.62
N ALA A 21 -18.35 -11.02 -5.14
CA ALA A 21 -18.73 -12.36 -4.69
C ALA A 21 -19.74 -12.33 -3.54
N GLY A 22 -19.55 -11.42 -2.57
CA GLY A 22 -20.50 -11.20 -1.47
C GLY A 22 -21.90 -10.84 -1.98
N LEU A 23 -21.99 -9.95 -2.96
CA LEU A 23 -23.26 -9.57 -3.62
C LEU A 23 -23.82 -10.67 -4.52
N ALA A 24 -22.97 -11.51 -5.11
CA ALA A 24 -23.34 -12.63 -5.97
C ALA A 24 -23.81 -13.88 -5.19
N GLY A 25 -24.15 -13.72 -3.91
CA GLY A 25 -24.75 -14.77 -3.08
C GLY A 25 -23.77 -15.60 -2.26
N TRP A 26 -22.47 -15.30 -2.28
CA TRP A 26 -21.52 -15.95 -1.37
C TRP A 26 -21.64 -15.40 0.07
N GLY A 27 -22.21 -14.20 0.25
CA GLY A 27 -22.41 -13.61 1.58
C GLY A 27 -21.10 -13.41 2.34
N GLU A 28 -21.11 -13.68 3.64
CA GLU A 28 -19.98 -13.39 4.53
C GLU A 28 -18.72 -14.23 4.22
N ILE A 29 -18.87 -15.43 3.65
CA ILE A 29 -17.73 -16.31 3.38
C ILE A 29 -16.77 -15.72 2.33
N ALA A 30 -17.26 -14.83 1.48
CA ALA A 30 -16.43 -14.07 0.53
C ALA A 30 -15.39 -13.19 1.23
N PHE A 31 -15.71 -12.70 2.44
CA PHE A 31 -14.84 -11.82 3.23
C PHE A 31 -14.05 -12.59 4.28
N THR A 32 -14.67 -13.56 4.95
CA THR A 32 -14.03 -14.30 6.05
C THR A 32 -13.13 -15.42 5.55
N GLY A 33 -13.48 -16.05 4.41
CA GLY A 33 -12.81 -17.25 3.93
C GLY A 33 -13.01 -18.46 4.84
N GLY A 34 -14.07 -18.47 5.67
CA GLY A 34 -14.35 -19.54 6.63
C GLY A 34 -13.39 -19.57 7.83
N ARG A 35 -12.81 -18.42 8.18
CA ARG A 35 -11.91 -18.24 9.33
C ARG A 35 -12.57 -17.36 10.39
N ASP A 36 -12.18 -17.52 11.65
CA ASP A 36 -12.65 -16.68 12.76
C ASP A 36 -12.25 -15.21 12.56
N ILE A 37 -11.03 -14.99 12.06
CA ILE A 37 -10.53 -13.66 11.70
C ILE A 37 -10.83 -13.43 10.23
N PRO A 38 -11.50 -12.32 9.87
CA PRO A 38 -11.91 -12.09 8.50
C PRO A 38 -10.70 -11.91 7.57
N TYR A 39 -10.51 -12.86 6.66
CA TYR A 39 -9.29 -12.96 5.87
C TYR A 39 -9.10 -11.80 4.88
N PHE A 40 -10.15 -11.08 4.47
CA PHE A 40 -10.01 -9.90 3.59
C PHE A 40 -9.09 -8.80 4.15
N LEU A 41 -8.91 -8.74 5.48
CA LEU A 41 -7.98 -7.81 6.12
C LEU A 41 -6.52 -8.03 5.70
N VAL A 42 -6.12 -9.28 5.48
CA VAL A 42 -4.73 -9.63 5.17
C VAL A 42 -4.32 -9.11 3.78
N PRO A 43 -5.06 -9.40 2.69
CA PRO A 43 -4.83 -8.78 1.39
C PRO A 43 -5.04 -7.27 1.33
N LEU A 44 -5.79 -6.68 2.26
CA LEU A 44 -6.02 -5.25 2.31
C LEU A 44 -4.82 -4.51 2.92
N PHE A 45 -4.40 -4.89 4.14
CA PHE A 45 -3.37 -4.16 4.87
C PHE A 45 -1.95 -4.71 4.65
N GLY A 46 -1.80 -6.01 4.44
CA GLY A 46 -0.49 -6.64 4.22
C GLY A 46 0.28 -6.01 3.05
N PRO A 47 -0.34 -5.83 1.86
CA PRO A 47 0.31 -5.15 0.75
C PRO A 47 0.63 -3.69 0.99
N ILE A 48 -0.20 -2.93 1.71
CA ILE A 48 0.07 -1.52 2.02
C ILE A 48 1.34 -1.41 2.87
N VAL A 49 1.40 -2.18 3.96
CA VAL A 49 2.57 -2.20 4.85
C VAL A 49 3.81 -2.70 4.10
N GLY A 50 3.67 -3.78 3.32
CA GLY A 50 4.76 -4.33 2.51
C GLY A 50 5.28 -3.35 1.46
N ALA A 51 4.40 -2.58 0.81
CA ALA A 51 4.78 -1.57 -0.19
C ALA A 51 5.54 -0.40 0.44
N ILE A 52 5.09 0.09 1.61
CA ILE A 52 5.78 1.16 2.33
C ILE A 52 7.18 0.70 2.76
N LEU A 53 7.28 -0.49 3.36
CA LEU A 53 8.56 -1.05 3.78
C LEU A 53 9.48 -1.34 2.58
N GLY A 54 8.94 -1.87 1.49
CA GLY A 54 9.69 -2.14 0.26
C GLY A 54 10.23 -0.86 -0.37
N ALA A 55 9.41 0.19 -0.47
CA ALA A 55 9.83 1.49 -0.99
C ALA A 55 10.91 2.14 -0.11
N PHE A 56 10.75 2.07 1.21
CA PHE A 56 11.75 2.55 2.17
C PHE A 56 13.07 1.77 2.02
N ALA A 57 13.00 0.44 1.98
CA ALA A 57 14.17 -0.43 1.82
C ALA A 57 14.90 -0.14 0.50
N TYR A 58 14.17 -0.01 -0.62
CA TYR A 58 14.77 0.32 -1.90
C TYR A 58 15.51 1.66 -1.85
N ARG A 59 14.84 2.72 -1.37
CA ARG A 59 15.45 4.05 -1.25
C ARG A 59 16.69 4.02 -0.37
N LYS A 60 16.65 3.33 0.78
CA LYS A 60 17.73 3.32 1.76
C LYS A 60 18.93 2.47 1.32
N PHE A 61 18.68 1.26 0.83
CA PHE A 61 19.74 0.27 0.57
C PHE A 61 20.24 0.29 -0.87
N ILE A 62 19.41 0.65 -1.84
CA ILE A 62 19.80 0.65 -3.26
C ILE A 62 19.89 2.08 -3.79
N GLY A 63 18.78 2.84 -3.73
CA GLY A 63 18.69 4.17 -4.34
C GLY A 63 19.78 5.15 -3.90
N ARG A 64 20.18 5.12 -2.63
CA ARG A 64 21.27 5.97 -2.10
C ARG A 64 22.68 5.58 -2.56
N HIS A 65 22.87 4.39 -3.10
CA HIS A 65 24.18 3.86 -3.50
C HIS A 65 24.33 3.75 -5.02
N LEU A 66 23.35 4.25 -5.79
CA LEU A 66 23.45 4.33 -7.24
C LEU A 66 24.13 5.65 -7.64
N PRO A 67 24.96 5.66 -8.71
CA PRO A 67 25.52 6.90 -9.24
C PRO A 67 24.37 7.80 -9.73
N CYS A 68 24.31 9.03 -9.21
CA CYS A 68 23.31 10.02 -9.60
C CYS A 68 23.63 10.57 -10.99
N ASP A 69 23.15 9.91 -12.05
CA ASP A 69 23.22 10.48 -13.40
C ASP A 69 21.94 11.22 -13.83
N THR A 70 20.81 11.08 -13.10
CA THR A 70 19.64 11.98 -13.21
C THR A 70 18.66 11.66 -12.08
N CYS A 71 18.26 12.65 -11.27
CA CYS A 71 16.97 12.63 -10.54
C CYS A 71 16.71 14.01 -9.93
N VAL A 72 16.21 14.94 -10.76
CA VAL A 72 15.40 16.05 -10.26
C VAL A 72 14.08 15.44 -9.80
N VAL A 73 13.90 15.27 -8.50
CA VAL A 73 12.58 15.07 -7.93
C VAL A 73 12.06 16.48 -7.67
N GLU A 74 11.18 16.98 -8.54
CA GLU A 74 10.42 18.18 -8.20
C GLU A 74 9.61 17.88 -6.94
N GLU A 75 10.05 18.48 -5.84
CA GLU A 75 9.34 18.54 -4.58
C GLU A 75 8.16 19.50 -4.78
N LYS A 76 6.97 18.94 -5.07
CA LYS A 76 5.74 19.71 -4.91
C LYS A 76 5.51 19.92 -3.42
N ASP A 77 6.12 21.01 -2.95
CA ASP A 77 5.72 21.92 -1.88
C ASP A 77 4.92 21.28 -0.73
N SER A 78 5.65 20.90 0.31
CA SER A 78 5.06 20.80 1.64
C SER A 78 5.06 22.20 2.27
N THR A 79 3.85 22.64 2.61
CA THR A 79 3.54 23.66 3.62
C THR A 79 3.90 25.12 3.31
N ALA A 80 2.96 25.76 2.61
CA ALA A 80 2.69 27.18 2.73
C ALA A 80 2.59 27.66 4.20
N THR A 81 3.30 28.75 4.47
CA THR A 81 2.91 29.86 5.37
C THR A 81 2.76 29.57 6.87
N THR A 82 3.80 29.86 7.67
CA THR A 82 3.64 30.43 9.03
C THR A 82 4.92 31.17 9.45
N GLN A 83 4.80 32.51 9.52
CA GLN A 83 5.52 33.44 10.41
C GLN A 83 7.04 33.58 10.33
N GLN A 84 7.50 34.45 9.43
CA GLN A 84 8.62 35.36 9.70
C GLN A 84 8.29 36.74 9.11
N ASN A 85 7.53 37.54 9.86
CA ASN A 85 7.48 38.99 9.73
C ASN A 85 7.35 39.55 11.16
N ALA A 86 8.43 39.36 11.93
CA ALA A 86 8.72 40.14 13.12
C ALA A 86 9.96 40.98 12.79
N SER A 87 9.86 42.28 13.01
CA SER A 87 10.79 43.36 12.62
C SER A 87 10.53 43.96 11.25
N LEU A 88 9.70 45.00 11.23
CA LEU A 88 10.13 46.37 10.95
C LEU A 88 9.16 47.35 11.64
#